data_AF-A0A7S2NG27-F1
#
_entry.id   AF-A0A7S2NG27-F1
#
_cell.length_a   1.000
_cell.length_b   1.000
_cell.length_c   1.000
_cell.angle_alpha   90.00
_cell.angle_beta   90.00
_cell.angle_gamma   90.00
#
_symmetry.space_group_name_H-M   'P 1'
#
loop_
_entity.id
_entity.type
_entity.pdbx_description
1 polymer ?
#
loop_
_entity_poly.entity_id
_entity_poly.type
_entity_poly.pdbx_seq_one_letter_code
_entity_poly.pdbx_strand_id
1 'polypeptide(L)'
;DGELVLPEFLGLLVRVSFYRLNPEYGEVTMEHQSELLPVPQCLRRALDESVLPTARRDDAATFRADVMTLPGVRGALYEMRGKLQRWFSEIAVANGETGDGEPRVTMEAWISALKLLQGIGTFCCERTSDMVGDERAGDMLRCRLSLPQAKAAFVEAQQETGQKEDDITLDFDELLECIARCGADKYRAVEQIKMGEKVGAMVANILGDLNEEQVITKATYITAERFTPAAAPPKGVSPEAHREWLMTWEMLQLSALPGFPLWEKDVHDVLAGNLESLQSIFRAYAAASLEGSASEMDMEEFHDFVIDVGLETKLQTNKAADPAVYTFDQMKDQFTRADKSGKGMAGPAANSELVLYEFLNVI
;
A
#
# COMPACT_ATOMS: atom_id res chain seq x y z
N ASP A 1 31.38 28.15 -3.29
CA ASP A 1 30.67 27.02 -2.66
C ASP A 1 29.22 27.06 -3.13
N GLY A 2 28.42 26.03 -2.82
CA GLY A 2 26.99 25.97 -3.18
C GLY A 2 26.08 26.22 -1.98
N GLU A 3 26.62 26.78 -0.90
CA GLU A 3 25.93 26.99 0.38
C GLU A 3 25.32 28.39 0.41
N LEU A 4 24.14 28.52 1.04
CA LEU A 4 23.46 29.80 1.17
C LEU A 4 23.71 30.36 2.58
N VAL A 5 24.15 31.61 2.67
CA VAL A 5 24.11 32.34 3.94
C VAL A 5 22.69 32.83 4.26
N LEU A 6 22.42 33.20 5.51
CA LEU A 6 21.06 33.56 5.95
C LEU A 6 20.37 34.63 5.06
N PRO A 7 21.02 35.74 4.67
CA PRO A 7 20.40 36.71 3.75
C PRO A 7 20.01 36.12 2.39
N GLU A 8 20.82 35.20 1.87
CA GLU A 8 20.57 34.52 0.59
C GLU A 8 19.44 33.51 0.72
N PHE A 9 19.38 32.76 1.83
CA PHE A 9 18.27 31.87 2.13
C PHE A 9 16.95 32.63 2.24
N LEU A 10 16.91 33.75 2.97
CA LEU A 10 15.72 34.60 3.07
C LEU A 10 15.33 35.18 1.71
N GLY A 11 16.29 35.65 0.92
CA GLY A 11 16.05 36.14 -0.44
C GLY A 11 15.50 35.05 -1.37
N LEU A 12 16.04 33.83 -1.30
CA LEU A 12 15.56 32.68 -2.06
C LEU A 12 14.12 32.31 -1.65
N LEU A 13 13.84 32.29 -0.34
CA LEU A 13 12.52 31.95 0.19
C LEU A 13 11.44 32.89 -0.33
N VAL A 14 11.72 34.20 -0.38
CA VAL A 14 10.79 35.19 -0.96
C VAL A 14 10.54 34.93 -2.44
N ARG A 15 11.58 34.64 -3.23
CA ARG A 15 11.45 34.37 -4.67
C ARG A 15 10.66 33.09 -4.92
N VAL A 16 11.00 31.99 -4.24
CA VAL A 16 10.31 30.70 -4.36
C VAL A 16 8.84 30.85 -3.98
N SER A 17 8.53 31.59 -2.91
CA SER A 17 7.15 31.86 -2.50
C SER A 17 6.36 32.57 -3.58
N PHE A 18 6.96 33.56 -4.27
CA PHE A 18 6.33 34.28 -5.36
C PHE A 18 6.04 33.37 -6.56
N TYR A 19 7.04 32.66 -7.07
CA TYR A 19 6.87 31.79 -8.25
C TYR A 19 5.96 30.59 -7.98
N ARG A 20 5.95 30.04 -6.75
CA ARG A 20 5.03 28.97 -6.36
C ARG A 20 3.56 29.38 -6.50
N LEU A 21 3.24 30.62 -6.14
CA LEU A 21 1.86 31.12 -6.11
C LEU A 21 1.50 31.91 -7.38
N ASN A 22 2.48 32.17 -8.24
CA ASN A 22 2.30 32.79 -9.55
C ASN A 22 3.04 31.99 -10.63
N PRO A 23 2.62 30.74 -10.93
CA PRO A 23 3.36 29.85 -11.82
C PRO A 23 3.40 30.34 -13.27
N GLU A 24 2.39 31.08 -13.74
CA GLU A 24 2.33 31.64 -15.10
C GLU A 24 3.01 33.01 -15.22
N TYR A 25 3.61 33.53 -14.13
CA TYR A 25 4.29 34.81 -14.18
C TYR A 25 5.45 34.78 -15.19
N GLY A 26 5.34 35.61 -16.23
CA GLY A 26 6.32 35.68 -17.32
C GLY A 26 5.91 34.92 -18.58
N GLU A 27 4.77 34.22 -18.57
CA GLU A 27 4.17 33.64 -19.77
C GLU A 27 3.43 34.69 -20.62
N VAL A 28 3.29 34.43 -21.92
CA VAL A 28 2.75 35.40 -22.89
C VAL A 28 1.25 35.63 -22.72
N THR A 29 0.50 34.59 -22.33
CA THR A 29 -0.98 34.63 -22.34
C THR A 29 -1.64 34.43 -20.97
N MET A 30 -0.91 34.06 -19.91
CA MET A 30 -1.41 33.84 -18.52
C MET A 30 -2.86 33.30 -18.48
N GLU A 31 -3.08 32.18 -19.18
CA GLU A 31 -4.42 31.70 -19.55
C GLU A 31 -5.24 31.23 -18.34
N HIS A 32 -4.58 30.77 -17.28
CA HIS A 32 -5.23 30.20 -16.09
C HIS A 32 -5.03 31.07 -14.83
N GLN A 33 -4.23 32.14 -14.90
CA GLN A 33 -4.03 33.08 -13.80
C GLN A 33 -4.33 34.52 -14.23
N SER A 34 -5.55 34.97 -13.94
CA SER A 34 -6.00 36.32 -14.31
C SER A 34 -5.35 37.45 -13.51
N GLU A 35 -4.86 37.17 -12.29
CA GLU A 35 -4.22 38.16 -11.42
C GLU A 35 -3.01 37.57 -10.67
N LEU A 36 -1.98 38.39 -10.51
CA LEU A 36 -0.78 38.05 -9.73
C LEU A 36 -0.99 38.34 -8.25
N LEU A 37 -0.67 37.37 -7.42
CA LEU A 37 -0.63 37.56 -5.98
C LEU A 37 0.60 38.41 -5.60
N PRO A 38 0.45 39.51 -4.84
CA PRO A 38 1.58 40.35 -4.45
C PRO A 38 2.62 39.60 -3.60
N VAL A 39 3.91 39.93 -3.79
CA VAL A 39 5.04 39.26 -3.12
C VAL A 39 4.86 39.10 -1.60
N PRO A 40 4.43 40.12 -0.80
CA PRO A 40 4.24 39.94 0.63
C PRO A 40 3.15 38.92 1.00
N GLN A 41 2.09 38.83 0.19
CA GLN A 41 1.02 37.85 0.37
C GLN A 41 1.50 36.46 0.00
N CYS A 42 2.28 36.33 -1.09
CA CYS A 42 2.89 35.06 -1.45
C CYS A 42 3.79 34.51 -0.34
N LEU A 43 4.67 35.37 0.19
CA LEU A 43 5.57 35.00 1.29
C LEU A 43 4.77 34.57 2.52
N ARG A 44 3.77 35.36 2.94
CA ARG A 44 2.94 35.00 4.10
C ARG A 44 2.28 33.64 3.92
N ARG A 45 1.62 33.40 2.79
CA ARG A 45 0.95 32.12 2.51
C ARG A 45 1.93 30.96 2.46
N ALA A 46 3.08 31.11 1.80
CA ALA A 46 4.10 30.07 1.77
C ALA A 46 4.66 29.75 3.17
N LEU A 47 4.88 30.78 3.99
CA LEU A 47 5.31 30.61 5.38
C LEU A 47 4.26 29.85 6.21
N ASP A 48 3.01 30.30 6.17
CA ASP A 48 1.94 29.78 7.01
C ASP A 48 1.46 28.38 6.57
N GLU A 49 1.38 28.13 5.26
CA GLU A 49 0.80 26.89 4.70
C GLU A 49 1.83 25.79 4.48
N SER A 50 3.12 26.12 4.31
CA SER A 50 4.12 25.14 3.85
C SER A 50 5.38 25.13 4.70
N VAL A 51 6.01 26.29 4.92
CA VAL A 51 7.35 26.33 5.50
C VAL A 51 7.31 26.16 7.01
N LEU A 52 6.64 27.06 7.74
CA LEU A 52 6.67 27.06 9.21
C LEU A 52 6.06 25.81 9.86
N PRO A 53 4.97 25.20 9.31
CA PRO A 53 4.39 24.00 9.90
C PRO A 53 5.20 22.72 9.68
N THR A 54 5.97 22.64 8.58
CA THR A 54 6.58 21.36 8.15
C THR A 54 8.10 21.36 8.12
N ALA A 55 8.74 22.54 8.06
CA ALA A 55 10.19 22.65 8.03
C ALA A 55 10.79 22.15 9.34
N ARG A 56 11.90 21.42 9.23
CA ARG A 56 12.70 20.97 10.38
C ARG A 56 13.17 22.18 11.18
N ARG A 57 13.14 22.03 12.50
CA ARG A 57 13.73 22.95 13.46
C ARG A 57 14.73 22.18 14.31
N ASP A 58 15.64 22.90 14.94
CA ASP A 58 16.41 22.30 16.03
C ASP A 58 15.44 21.97 17.17
N ASP A 59 15.27 20.67 17.41
CA ASP A 59 14.39 20.11 18.43
C ASP A 59 15.13 19.17 19.38
N ALA A 60 16.47 19.26 19.44
CA ALA A 60 17.29 18.22 20.03
C ALA A 60 16.86 17.87 21.47
N ALA A 61 16.72 18.88 22.32
CA ALA A 61 16.26 18.74 23.70
C ALA A 61 14.82 18.20 23.80
N THR A 62 13.92 18.69 22.95
CA THR A 62 12.50 18.28 22.93
C THR A 62 12.36 16.83 22.51
N PHE A 63 13.09 16.38 21.49
CA PHE A 63 13.07 15.00 21.02
C PHE A 63 13.52 14.03 22.13
N ARG A 64 14.55 14.39 22.91
CA ARG A 64 15.00 13.58 24.05
C ARG A 64 13.96 13.51 25.16
N ALA A 65 13.35 14.64 25.50
CA ALA A 65 12.34 14.71 26.56
C ALA A 65 11.05 13.97 26.17
N ASP A 66 10.62 14.10 24.91
CA ASP A 66 9.27 13.73 24.50
C ASP A 66 9.23 12.45 23.66
N VAL A 67 10.18 12.25 22.74
CA VAL A 67 10.16 11.11 21.80
C VAL A 67 10.90 9.91 22.38
N MET A 68 12.11 10.11 22.92
CA MET A 68 12.91 9.03 23.49
C MET A 68 12.29 8.41 24.75
N THR A 69 11.36 9.12 25.40
CA THR A 69 10.64 8.63 26.58
C THR A 69 9.38 7.83 26.23
N LEU A 70 8.92 7.86 24.97
CA LEU A 70 7.72 7.14 24.54
C LEU A 70 7.87 5.63 24.76
N PRO A 71 6.87 4.95 25.34
CA PRO A 71 6.93 3.50 25.59
C PRO A 71 7.21 2.68 24.33
N GLY A 72 6.61 3.04 23.19
CA GLY A 72 6.84 2.35 21.92
C GLY A 72 8.25 2.52 21.37
N VAL A 73 8.86 3.70 21.53
CA VAL A 73 10.25 3.96 21.10
C VAL A 73 11.22 3.19 22.00
N ARG A 74 11.02 3.26 23.32
CA ARG A 74 11.83 2.50 24.28
C ARG A 74 11.72 0.99 24.06
N GLY A 75 10.51 0.48 23.79
CA GLY A 75 10.27 -0.92 23.46
C GLY A 75 11.05 -1.35 22.22
N ALA A 76 10.92 -0.61 21.12
CA ALA A 76 11.60 -0.91 19.87
C ALA A 76 13.13 -0.97 20.01
N LEU A 77 13.72 -0.03 20.77
CA LEU A 77 15.16 0.01 21.01
C LEU A 77 15.61 -1.07 22.02
N TYR A 78 14.83 -1.33 23.07
CA TYR A 78 15.16 -2.30 24.11
C TYR A 78 15.11 -3.74 23.60
N GLU A 79 14.05 -4.12 22.87
CA GLU A 79 13.89 -5.47 22.30
C GLU A 79 15.06 -5.86 21.40
N MET A 80 15.60 -4.87 20.67
CA MET A 80 16.68 -5.08 19.70
C MET A 80 18.06 -4.71 20.26
N ARG A 81 18.17 -4.32 21.54
CA ARG A 81 19.41 -3.79 22.15
C ARG A 81 20.59 -4.73 21.95
N GLY A 82 20.40 -6.04 22.12
CA GLY A 82 21.47 -7.03 21.95
C GLY A 82 21.99 -7.13 20.51
N LYS A 83 21.11 -7.05 19.51
CA LYS A 83 21.53 -7.01 18.09
C LYS A 83 22.20 -5.67 17.76
N LEU A 84 21.63 -4.57 18.25
CA LEU A 84 22.16 -3.21 18.04
C LEU A 84 23.54 -3.02 18.67
N GLN A 85 23.81 -3.61 19.84
CA GLN A 85 25.14 -3.57 20.46
C GLN A 85 26.19 -4.29 19.61
N ARG A 86 25.85 -5.44 19.01
CA ARG A 86 26.77 -6.14 18.10
C ARG A 86 27.03 -5.31 16.85
N TRP A 87 25.97 -4.79 16.25
CA TRP A 87 26.05 -3.92 15.09
C TRP A 87 26.89 -2.66 15.37
N PHE A 88 26.68 -2.01 16.53
CA PHE A 88 27.48 -0.89 17.00
C PHE A 88 28.97 -1.23 17.09
N SER A 89 29.31 -2.36 17.72
CA SER A 89 30.70 -2.79 17.83
C SER A 89 31.35 -3.02 16.45
N GLU A 90 30.60 -3.56 15.48
CA GLU A 90 31.09 -3.75 14.11
C GLU A 90 31.36 -2.42 13.39
N ILE A 91 30.46 -1.45 13.50
CA ILE A 91 30.64 -0.16 12.82
C ILE A 91 31.62 0.76 13.54
N ALA A 92 31.77 0.64 14.86
CA ALA A 92 32.72 1.43 15.65
C ALA A 92 34.19 1.11 15.30
N VAL A 93 34.48 -0.11 14.88
CA VAL A 93 35.85 -0.54 14.49
C VAL A 93 36.12 -0.44 12.99
N ALA A 94 35.09 -0.18 12.18
CA ALA A 94 35.17 -0.22 10.71
C ALA A 94 36.17 0.79 10.12
N ASN A 95 36.47 1.88 10.83
CA ASN A 95 37.37 2.95 10.38
C ASN A 95 38.66 3.09 11.20
N GLY A 96 39.02 2.09 12.03
CA GLY A 96 40.24 2.08 12.85
C GLY A 96 40.00 2.12 14.36
N GLU A 97 41.06 1.88 15.15
CA GLU A 97 41.00 1.79 16.61
C GLU A 97 40.56 3.12 17.25
N THR A 98 39.56 3.05 18.12
CA THR A 98 39.24 4.10 19.09
C THR A 98 40.33 4.07 20.17
N GLY A 99 41.24 5.04 20.13
CA GLY A 99 42.46 5.08 20.96
C GLY A 99 42.26 5.05 22.47
N ASP A 100 41.01 5.15 22.95
CA ASP A 100 40.67 5.25 24.37
C ASP A 100 40.01 3.98 24.96
N GLY A 101 39.85 2.91 24.15
CA GLY A 101 39.37 1.60 24.62
C GLY A 101 37.85 1.43 24.73
N GLU A 102 37.06 2.50 24.63
CA GLU A 102 35.60 2.44 24.49
C GLU A 102 35.18 2.59 23.02
N PRO A 103 34.36 1.67 22.49
CA PRO A 103 33.91 1.74 21.11
C PRO A 103 33.06 2.99 20.88
N ARG A 104 33.34 3.73 19.80
CA ARG A 104 32.60 4.92 19.37
C ARG A 104 32.44 4.93 17.86
N VAL A 105 31.35 5.51 17.39
CA VAL A 105 31.03 5.61 15.96
C VAL A 105 31.36 6.99 15.46
N THR A 106 32.15 7.09 14.39
CA THR A 106 32.41 8.35 13.69
C THR A 106 31.31 8.64 12.66
N MET A 107 31.16 9.91 12.26
CA MET A 107 30.20 10.27 11.20
C MET A 107 30.47 9.51 9.90
N GLU A 108 31.73 9.29 9.56
CA GLU A 108 32.10 8.52 8.36
C GLU A 108 31.63 7.07 8.45
N ALA A 109 31.82 6.40 9.61
CA ALA A 109 31.38 5.03 9.83
C ALA A 109 29.85 4.93 9.73
N TRP A 110 29.13 5.86 10.36
CA TRP A 110 27.68 5.94 10.31
C TRP A 110 27.15 6.11 8.88
N ILE A 111 27.68 7.07 8.12
CA ILE A 111 27.24 7.31 6.75
C ILE A 111 27.60 6.14 5.83
N SER A 112 28.78 5.54 6.01
CA SER A 112 29.18 4.35 5.23
C SER A 112 28.28 3.16 5.50
N ALA A 113 27.91 2.91 6.76
CA ALA A 113 26.99 1.86 7.13
C ALA A 113 25.60 2.06 6.50
N LEU A 114 25.06 3.28 6.58
CA LEU A 114 23.77 3.60 5.94
C LEU A 114 23.81 3.46 4.41
N LYS A 115 24.92 3.83 3.77
CA LYS A 115 25.09 3.67 2.31
C LYS A 115 25.17 2.21 1.89
N LEU A 116 25.91 1.38 2.65
CA LEU A 116 26.03 -0.05 2.38
C LEU A 116 24.67 -0.74 2.42
N LEU A 117 23.83 -0.34 3.36
CA LEU A 117 22.46 -0.83 3.52
C LEU A 117 21.45 -0.16 2.57
N GLN A 118 21.91 0.75 1.71
CA GLN A 118 21.07 1.57 0.83
C GLN A 118 19.97 2.34 1.59
N GLY A 119 20.16 2.62 2.88
CA GLY A 119 19.13 3.22 3.74
C GLY A 119 18.91 4.72 3.54
N ILE A 120 19.76 5.38 2.74
CA ILE A 120 19.64 6.80 2.34
C ILE A 120 19.06 6.85 0.93
N GLY A 121 17.93 7.52 0.78
CA GLY A 121 17.22 7.60 -0.50
C GLY A 121 15.80 8.12 -0.34
N THR A 122 15.09 8.15 -1.47
CA THR A 122 13.64 8.32 -1.51
C THR A 122 13.06 7.02 -2.04
N PHE A 123 12.12 6.45 -1.32
CA PHE A 123 11.50 5.17 -1.63
C PHE A 123 10.01 5.40 -1.83
N CYS A 124 9.47 4.81 -2.88
CA CYS A 124 8.06 4.84 -3.19
C CYS A 124 7.56 3.40 -3.17
N CYS A 125 6.49 3.14 -2.43
CA CYS A 125 5.88 1.83 -2.29
C CYS A 125 4.39 1.98 -2.55
N GLU A 126 3.86 1.14 -3.42
CA GLU A 126 2.44 1.09 -3.72
C GLU A 126 1.70 0.36 -2.60
N ARG A 127 0.64 0.97 -2.06
CA ARG A 127 -0.23 0.28 -1.12
C ARG A 127 -1.06 -0.77 -1.85
N THR A 128 -1.06 -1.99 -1.32
CA THR A 128 -1.82 -3.12 -1.86
C THR A 128 -2.94 -3.57 -0.90
N SER A 129 -3.86 -4.38 -1.42
CA SER A 129 -5.08 -4.80 -0.72
C SER A 129 -5.42 -6.24 -1.10
N ASP A 130 -6.02 -6.99 -0.17
CA ASP A 130 -6.70 -8.27 -0.46
C ASP A 130 -7.96 -8.07 -1.32
N MET A 131 -8.48 -6.84 -1.39
CA MET A 131 -9.72 -6.52 -2.06
C MET A 131 -9.53 -6.15 -3.53
N VAL A 132 -10.32 -6.77 -4.41
CA VAL A 132 -10.31 -6.46 -5.83
C VAL A 132 -10.93 -5.10 -6.09
N GLY A 133 -10.19 -4.22 -6.78
CA GLY A 133 -10.68 -2.89 -7.14
C GLY A 133 -10.83 -1.94 -5.95
N ASP A 134 -10.16 -2.21 -4.82
CA ASP A 134 -10.10 -1.24 -3.72
C ASP A 134 -9.42 0.05 -4.19
N GLU A 135 -10.16 1.15 -4.20
CA GLU A 135 -9.67 2.46 -4.65
C GLU A 135 -8.50 2.98 -3.82
N ARG A 136 -8.30 2.44 -2.62
CA ARG A 136 -7.16 2.76 -1.76
C ARG A 136 -5.91 2.00 -2.17
N ALA A 137 -6.03 0.88 -2.88
CA ALA A 137 -4.88 0.22 -3.48
C ALA A 137 -4.36 1.08 -4.65
N GLY A 138 -3.06 1.08 -4.89
CA GLY A 138 -2.44 1.96 -5.89
C GLY A 138 -1.91 3.28 -5.33
N ASP A 139 -2.26 3.65 -4.09
CA ASP A 139 -1.69 4.82 -3.43
C ASP A 139 -0.17 4.68 -3.29
N MET A 140 0.57 5.62 -3.91
CA MET A 140 2.03 5.65 -3.84
C MET A 140 2.51 6.32 -2.56
N LEU A 141 2.84 5.51 -1.55
CA LEU A 141 3.39 5.98 -0.29
C LEU A 141 4.88 6.26 -0.44
N ARG A 142 5.34 7.36 0.16
CA ARG A 142 6.74 7.81 0.07
C ARG A 142 7.39 7.86 1.45
N CYS A 143 8.56 7.25 1.59
CA CYS A 143 9.46 7.47 2.74
C CYS A 143 10.82 7.97 2.23
N ARG A 144 11.55 8.74 3.06
CA ARG A 144 12.79 9.38 2.63
C ARG A 144 13.72 9.69 3.79
N LEU A 145 14.96 9.20 3.69
CA LEU A 145 16.07 9.63 4.52
C LEU A 145 17.16 10.20 3.61
N SER A 146 17.47 11.48 3.74
CA SER A 146 18.55 12.12 2.98
C SER A 146 19.86 12.14 3.76
N LEU A 147 20.98 12.26 3.04
CA LEU A 147 22.29 12.37 3.67
C LEU A 147 22.37 13.54 4.69
N PRO A 148 21.86 14.76 4.38
CA PRO A 148 21.82 15.83 5.38
C PRO A 148 21.00 15.47 6.62
N GLN A 149 19.88 14.75 6.49
CA GLN A 149 19.07 14.32 7.64
C GLN A 149 19.84 13.32 8.51
N ALA A 150 20.52 12.35 7.90
CA ALA A 150 21.33 11.37 8.63
C ALA A 150 22.52 12.03 9.37
N LYS A 151 23.16 13.03 8.75
CA LYS A 151 24.22 13.83 9.39
C LYS A 151 23.69 14.69 10.54
N ALA A 152 22.56 15.37 10.32
CA ALA A 152 21.94 16.21 11.35
C ALA A 152 21.48 15.37 12.55
N ALA A 153 20.89 14.19 12.32
CA ALA A 153 20.55 13.25 13.38
C ALA A 153 21.77 12.79 14.19
N PHE A 154 22.92 12.60 13.54
CA PHE A 154 24.17 12.25 14.21
C PHE A 154 24.66 13.37 15.12
N VAL A 155 24.71 14.60 14.62
CA VAL A 155 25.13 15.77 15.41
C VAL A 155 24.17 16.06 16.57
N GLU A 156 22.86 16.02 16.32
CA GLU A 156 21.84 16.28 17.34
C GLU A 156 21.75 15.18 18.40
N ALA A 157 22.21 13.96 18.11
CA ALA A 157 22.24 12.88 19.09
C ALA A 157 23.38 13.01 20.09
N GLN A 158 24.38 13.85 19.81
CA GLN A 158 25.48 14.08 20.75
C GLN A 158 24.98 14.73 22.04
N GLN A 159 25.40 14.18 23.16
CA GLN A 159 25.28 14.76 24.48
C GLN A 159 26.58 15.51 24.78
N GLU A 160 26.50 16.64 25.49
CA GLU A 160 27.65 17.51 25.76
C GLU A 160 28.80 16.73 26.40
N THR A 161 29.79 16.33 25.60
CA THR A 161 31.08 15.87 26.10
C THR A 161 31.98 17.09 26.17
N GLY A 162 32.39 17.43 27.40
CA GLY A 162 33.19 18.62 27.66
C GLY A 162 34.43 18.71 26.77
N GLN A 163 34.59 19.89 26.15
CA GLN A 163 35.88 20.50 25.75
C GLN A 163 36.85 19.67 24.90
N LYS A 164 36.38 18.85 23.96
CA LYS A 164 37.22 18.48 22.80
C LYS A 164 36.45 18.76 21.52
N GLU A 165 36.73 19.92 20.93
CA GLU A 165 36.08 20.44 19.70
C GLU A 165 36.31 19.55 18.46
N ASP A 166 37.19 18.54 18.51
CA ASP A 166 37.69 17.87 17.30
C ASP A 166 37.18 16.44 17.04
N ASP A 167 36.57 15.74 18.00
CA ASP A 167 36.13 14.33 17.80
C ASP A 167 34.61 14.14 17.93
N ILE A 168 33.89 14.55 16.87
CA ILE A 168 32.44 14.32 16.73
C ILE A 168 32.17 12.81 16.55
N THR A 169 31.88 12.14 17.66
CA THR A 169 31.59 10.70 17.73
C THR A 169 30.32 10.44 18.54
N LEU A 170 29.75 9.24 18.38
CA LEU A 170 28.63 8.74 19.20
C LEU A 170 29.05 7.52 20.00
N ASP A 171 28.68 7.51 21.28
CA ASP A 171 28.61 6.29 22.07
C ASP A 171 27.36 5.45 21.71
N PHE A 172 27.15 4.33 22.41
CA PHE A 172 26.04 3.44 22.10
C PHE A 172 24.66 4.08 22.37
N ASP A 173 24.48 4.78 23.48
CA ASP A 173 23.17 5.34 23.83
C ASP A 173 22.86 6.58 22.96
N GLU A 174 23.87 7.37 22.60
CA GLU A 174 23.76 8.44 21.59
C GLU A 174 23.42 7.87 20.20
N LEU A 175 24.02 6.74 19.80
CA LEU A 175 23.66 6.07 18.56
C LEU A 175 22.18 5.62 18.55
N LEU A 176 21.64 5.14 19.67
CA LEU A 176 20.22 4.78 19.74
C LEU A 176 19.30 5.97 19.47
N GLU A 177 19.66 7.16 19.98
CA GLU A 177 18.94 8.40 19.66
C GLU A 177 19.09 8.77 18.18
N CYS A 178 20.30 8.66 17.61
CA CYS A 178 20.54 8.91 16.19
C CYS A 178 19.68 8.00 15.29
N ILE A 179 19.56 6.72 15.63
CA ILE A 179 18.70 5.76 14.94
C ILE A 179 17.23 6.17 15.07
N ALA A 180 16.79 6.56 16.28
CA ALA A 180 15.41 6.98 16.50
C ALA A 180 15.04 8.23 15.69
N ARG A 181 15.93 9.24 15.65
CA ARG A 181 15.77 10.44 14.82
C ARG A 181 15.67 10.09 13.34
N CYS A 182 16.54 9.20 12.86
CA CYS A 182 16.51 8.76 11.47
C CYS A 182 15.22 8.02 11.12
N GLY A 183 14.69 7.18 12.01
CA GLY A 183 13.39 6.53 11.80
C GLY A 183 12.24 7.53 11.75
N ALA A 184 12.21 8.48 12.68
CA ALA A 184 11.20 9.52 12.73
C ALA A 184 11.19 10.39 11.45
N ASP A 185 12.36 10.76 10.95
CA ASP A 185 12.52 11.49 9.68
C ASP A 185 12.15 10.62 8.47
N LYS A 186 12.69 9.40 8.39
CA LYS A 186 12.56 8.51 7.23
C LYS A 186 11.11 8.20 6.92
N TYR A 187 10.35 7.82 7.94
CA TYR A 187 8.96 7.41 7.84
C TYR A 187 7.98 8.53 8.20
N ARG A 188 8.42 9.80 8.24
CA ARG A 188 7.58 10.94 8.64
C ARG A 188 6.27 11.01 7.86
N ALA A 189 6.34 10.87 6.54
CA ALA A 189 5.21 11.02 5.62
C ALA A 189 4.28 9.80 5.54
N VAL A 190 4.63 8.67 6.18
CA VAL A 190 3.76 7.48 6.25
C VAL A 190 3.00 7.54 7.57
N GLU A 191 1.80 8.10 7.54
CA GLU A 191 0.98 8.39 8.74
C GLU A 191 0.50 7.11 9.45
N GLN A 192 0.40 6.00 8.72
CA GLN A 192 -0.01 4.70 9.24
C GLN A 192 1.02 4.10 10.21
N ILE A 193 2.29 4.53 10.12
CA ILE A 193 3.36 4.06 11.00
C ILE A 193 3.47 5.00 12.19
N LYS A 194 3.23 4.52 13.41
CA LYS A 194 3.35 5.33 14.64
C LYS A 194 4.80 5.52 15.04
N MET A 195 5.09 6.51 15.91
CA MET A 195 6.47 6.89 16.25
C MET A 195 7.36 5.71 16.69
N GLY A 196 6.88 4.84 17.59
CA GLY A 196 7.64 3.65 18.01
C GLY A 196 7.90 2.66 16.85
N GLU A 197 6.92 2.50 15.96
CA GLU A 197 7.03 1.65 14.77
C GLU A 197 7.98 2.26 13.73
N LYS A 198 8.06 3.59 13.62
CA LYS A 198 9.06 4.28 12.76
C LYS A 198 10.49 3.99 13.23
N VAL A 199 10.70 4.00 14.56
CA VAL A 199 11.99 3.64 15.14
C VAL A 199 12.28 2.16 14.93
N GLY A 200 11.32 1.28 15.22
CA GLY A 200 11.45 -0.16 14.97
C GLY A 200 11.74 -0.50 13.49
N ALA A 201 11.10 0.22 12.56
CA ALA A 201 11.36 0.10 11.13
C ALA A 201 12.79 0.51 10.75
N MET A 202 13.30 1.62 11.31
CA MET A 202 14.69 2.03 11.09
C MET A 202 15.67 1.01 11.64
N VAL A 203 15.40 0.45 12.83
CA VAL A 203 16.21 -0.64 13.41
C VAL A 203 16.20 -1.86 12.48
N ALA A 204 15.03 -2.27 11.97
CA ALA A 204 14.92 -3.38 11.04
C ALA A 204 15.68 -3.13 9.72
N ASN A 205 15.64 -1.90 9.19
CA ASN A 205 16.44 -1.52 8.01
C ASN A 205 17.94 -1.60 8.30
N ILE A 206 18.38 -1.07 9.46
CA ILE A 206 19.80 -1.03 9.81
C ILE A 206 20.38 -2.44 10.04
N LEU A 207 19.58 -3.32 10.62
CA LEU A 207 19.98 -4.71 10.86
C LEU A 207 19.82 -5.60 9.62
N GLY A 208 19.28 -5.07 8.52
CA GLY A 208 19.01 -5.84 7.30
C GLY A 208 17.85 -6.83 7.43
N ASP A 209 17.04 -6.72 8.50
CA ASP A 209 15.90 -7.61 8.75
C ASP A 209 14.72 -7.30 7.79
N LEU A 210 14.52 -6.03 7.42
CA LEU A 210 13.49 -5.58 6.47
C LEU A 210 13.97 -4.41 5.61
N ASN A 211 13.52 -4.30 4.36
CA ASN A 211 13.68 -3.09 3.54
C ASN A 211 12.48 -2.11 3.70
N GLU A 212 12.52 -0.96 3.04
CA GLU A 212 11.49 0.08 3.13
C GLU A 212 10.13 -0.38 2.58
N GLU A 213 10.13 -1.13 1.49
CA GLU A 213 8.90 -1.66 0.86
C GLU A 213 8.20 -2.63 1.81
N GLN A 214 8.94 -3.55 2.43
CA GLN A 214 8.41 -4.50 3.41
C GLN A 214 7.88 -3.81 4.66
N VAL A 215 8.58 -2.76 5.15
CA VAL A 215 8.08 -1.96 6.27
C VAL A 215 6.77 -1.28 5.93
N ILE A 216 6.70 -0.59 4.78
CA ILE A 216 5.50 0.14 4.36
C ILE A 216 4.35 -0.85 4.15
N THR A 217 4.59 -1.94 3.40
CA THR A 217 3.59 -2.98 3.14
C THR A 217 3.04 -3.52 4.45
N LYS A 218 3.88 -3.92 5.40
CA LYS A 218 3.42 -4.43 6.70
C LYS A 218 2.54 -3.45 7.47
N ALA A 219 2.79 -2.15 7.34
CA ALA A 219 2.03 -1.12 8.04
C ALA A 219 0.76 -0.68 7.31
N THR A 220 0.70 -0.84 5.98
CA THR A 220 -0.35 -0.24 5.15
C THR A 220 -1.18 -1.24 4.37
N TYR A 221 -0.80 -2.52 4.36
CA TYR A 221 -1.55 -3.56 3.67
C TYR A 221 -2.98 -3.63 4.19
N ILE A 222 -3.93 -3.64 3.27
CA ILE A 222 -5.35 -3.66 3.61
C ILE A 222 -5.83 -5.11 3.54
N THR A 223 -6.09 -5.69 4.71
CA THR A 223 -6.50 -7.09 4.81
C THR A 223 -8.02 -7.24 4.74
N ALA A 224 -8.49 -8.32 4.11
CA ALA A 224 -9.89 -8.74 4.16
C ALA A 224 -10.00 -10.23 4.47
N GLU A 225 -10.87 -10.59 5.40
CA GLU A 225 -11.13 -12.00 5.72
C GLU A 225 -12.00 -12.62 4.64
N ARG A 226 -11.58 -13.77 4.12
CA ARG A 226 -12.36 -14.54 3.16
C ARG A 226 -13.45 -15.34 3.85
N PHE A 227 -14.58 -15.48 3.16
CA PHE A 227 -15.65 -16.34 3.65
C PHE A 227 -15.27 -17.81 3.51
N THR A 228 -15.47 -18.58 4.59
CA THR A 228 -15.32 -20.03 4.58
C THR A 228 -16.67 -20.67 4.90
N PRO A 229 -17.28 -21.41 3.94
CA PRO A 229 -18.53 -22.12 4.19
C PRO A 229 -18.43 -23.13 5.35
N ALA A 230 -19.52 -23.29 6.10
CA ALA A 230 -19.57 -24.28 7.17
C ALA A 230 -19.63 -25.71 6.59
N ALA A 231 -18.84 -26.62 7.18
CA ALA A 231 -18.85 -28.03 6.78
C ALA A 231 -20.18 -28.74 7.13
N ALA A 232 -20.88 -28.29 8.17
CA ALA A 232 -22.16 -28.85 8.58
C ALA A 232 -23.32 -28.21 7.80
N PRO A 233 -24.36 -28.99 7.42
CA PRO A 233 -25.50 -28.47 6.70
C PRO A 233 -26.31 -27.48 7.56
N PRO A 234 -26.80 -26.38 6.97
CA PRO A 234 -27.76 -25.49 7.62
C PRO A 234 -29.04 -26.22 8.03
N LYS A 235 -29.77 -25.63 8.99
CA LYS A 235 -31.04 -26.20 9.45
C LYS A 235 -32.04 -26.25 8.29
N GLY A 236 -32.55 -27.44 7.99
CA GLY A 236 -33.54 -27.66 6.93
C GLY A 236 -32.95 -28.03 5.58
N VAL A 237 -31.63 -28.03 5.43
CA VAL A 237 -30.92 -28.52 4.23
C VAL A 237 -30.44 -29.95 4.49
N SER A 238 -30.62 -30.85 3.53
CA SER A 238 -30.10 -32.22 3.66
C SER A 238 -28.57 -32.24 3.55
N PRO A 239 -27.89 -33.19 4.23
CA PRO A 239 -26.44 -33.35 4.09
C PRO A 239 -25.98 -33.53 2.64
N GLU A 240 -26.77 -34.23 1.82
CA GLU A 240 -26.48 -34.48 0.41
C GLU A 240 -26.55 -33.20 -0.42
N ALA A 241 -27.61 -32.40 -0.26
CA ALA A 241 -27.77 -31.13 -0.97
C ALA A 241 -26.71 -30.11 -0.55
N HIS A 242 -26.37 -30.06 0.75
CA HIS A 242 -25.30 -29.20 1.24
C HIS A 242 -23.94 -29.58 0.65
N ARG A 243 -23.63 -30.88 0.57
CA ARG A 243 -22.39 -31.37 -0.04
C ARG A 243 -22.31 -31.02 -1.52
N GLU A 244 -23.41 -31.18 -2.27
CA GLU A 244 -23.47 -30.80 -3.69
C GLU A 244 -23.26 -29.29 -3.89
N TRP A 245 -23.88 -28.47 -3.05
CA TRP A 245 -23.68 -27.03 -3.05
C TRP A 245 -22.22 -26.66 -2.77
N LEU A 246 -21.59 -27.23 -1.74
CA LEU A 246 -20.18 -26.97 -1.43
C LEU A 246 -19.25 -27.34 -2.60
N MET A 247 -19.52 -28.47 -3.27
CA MET A 247 -18.76 -28.87 -4.46
C MET A 247 -18.94 -27.89 -5.63
N THR A 248 -20.15 -27.36 -5.81
CA THR A 248 -20.43 -26.36 -6.86
C THR A 248 -19.76 -25.03 -6.51
N TRP A 249 -19.86 -24.58 -5.27
CA TRP A 249 -19.26 -23.34 -4.77
C TRP A 249 -17.73 -23.33 -4.92
N GLU A 250 -17.06 -24.44 -4.61
CA GLU A 250 -15.60 -24.57 -4.76
C GLU A 250 -15.12 -24.40 -6.21
N MET A 251 -16.00 -24.66 -7.18
CA MET A 251 -15.71 -24.54 -8.61
C MET A 251 -16.01 -23.13 -9.16
N LEU A 252 -16.67 -22.25 -8.39
CA LEU A 252 -16.95 -20.88 -8.83
C LEU A 252 -15.69 -20.00 -8.78
N GLN A 253 -15.49 -19.17 -9.81
CA GLN A 253 -14.34 -18.31 -9.99
C GLN A 253 -14.74 -16.83 -9.98
N LEU A 254 -15.22 -16.38 -8.83
CA LEU A 254 -15.75 -15.01 -8.66
C LEU A 254 -14.71 -14.03 -8.08
N SER A 255 -13.50 -14.50 -7.76
CA SER A 255 -12.47 -13.73 -7.05
C SER A 255 -11.85 -12.59 -7.84
N ALA A 256 -12.21 -12.41 -9.12
CA ALA A 256 -11.76 -11.30 -9.95
C ALA A 256 -12.79 -10.16 -10.03
N LEU A 257 -13.96 -10.32 -9.40
CA LEU A 257 -15.00 -9.31 -9.42
C LEU A 257 -14.72 -8.21 -8.37
N PRO A 258 -14.98 -6.93 -8.68
CA PRO A 258 -14.77 -5.83 -7.75
C PRO A 258 -15.43 -6.05 -6.39
N GLY A 259 -14.73 -5.69 -5.33
CA GLY A 259 -15.17 -5.84 -3.94
C GLY A 259 -14.99 -7.23 -3.32
N PHE A 260 -14.53 -8.23 -4.07
CA PHE A 260 -14.14 -9.52 -3.49
C PHE A 260 -13.00 -9.31 -2.46
N PRO A 261 -12.99 -9.96 -1.28
CA PRO A 261 -13.93 -10.97 -0.79
C PRO A 261 -15.08 -10.44 0.08
N LEU A 262 -15.33 -9.12 0.14
CA LEU A 262 -16.26 -8.53 1.12
C LEU A 262 -17.70 -9.04 1.01
N TRP A 263 -18.17 -9.33 -0.20
CA TRP A 263 -19.51 -9.83 -0.48
C TRP A 263 -19.58 -11.36 -0.62
N GLU A 264 -18.46 -12.07 -0.49
CA GLU A 264 -18.33 -13.50 -0.83
C GLU A 264 -19.40 -14.36 -0.14
N LYS A 265 -19.65 -14.10 1.15
CA LYS A 265 -20.70 -14.77 1.92
C LYS A 265 -22.11 -14.48 1.39
N ASP A 266 -22.42 -13.23 1.08
CA ASP A 266 -23.76 -12.84 0.66
C ASP A 266 -24.11 -13.46 -0.70
N VAL A 267 -23.14 -13.50 -1.63
CA VAL A 267 -23.31 -14.21 -2.91
C VAL A 267 -23.43 -15.71 -2.70
N HIS A 268 -22.62 -16.32 -1.82
CA HIS A 268 -22.78 -17.73 -1.46
C HIS A 268 -24.21 -18.03 -0.98
N ASP A 269 -24.74 -17.22 -0.05
CA ASP A 269 -26.06 -17.45 0.54
C ASP A 269 -27.20 -17.22 -0.47
N VAL A 270 -27.07 -16.23 -1.35
CA VAL A 270 -28.05 -15.96 -2.43
C VAL A 270 -28.09 -17.12 -3.43
N LEU A 271 -26.93 -17.61 -3.88
CA LEU A 271 -26.87 -18.73 -4.82
C LEU A 271 -27.37 -20.03 -4.16
N ALA A 272 -26.95 -20.31 -2.93
CA ALA A 272 -27.41 -21.48 -2.17
C ALA A 272 -28.94 -21.50 -2.02
N GLY A 273 -29.55 -20.35 -1.70
CA GLY A 273 -30.99 -20.22 -1.55
C GLY A 273 -31.79 -20.39 -2.84
N ASN A 274 -31.15 -20.25 -4.00
CA ASN A 274 -31.80 -20.34 -5.32
C ASN A 274 -31.31 -21.53 -6.16
N LEU A 275 -30.46 -22.41 -5.60
CA LEU A 275 -29.78 -23.47 -6.34
C LEU A 275 -30.74 -24.38 -7.12
N GLU A 276 -31.83 -24.84 -6.49
CA GLU A 276 -32.81 -25.73 -7.15
C GLU A 276 -33.47 -25.06 -8.37
N SER A 277 -33.84 -23.78 -8.22
CA SER A 277 -34.43 -23.00 -9.31
C SER A 277 -33.43 -22.77 -10.43
N LEU A 278 -32.18 -22.40 -10.10
CA LEU A 278 -31.11 -22.19 -11.07
C LEU A 278 -30.75 -23.47 -11.82
N GLN A 279 -30.71 -24.62 -11.14
CA GLN A 279 -30.55 -25.94 -11.77
C GLN A 279 -31.69 -26.25 -12.74
N SER A 280 -32.93 -25.95 -12.37
CA SER A 280 -34.09 -26.15 -13.25
C SER A 280 -34.03 -25.27 -14.49
N ILE A 281 -33.62 -24.01 -14.34
CA ILE A 281 -33.45 -23.07 -15.45
C ILE A 281 -32.34 -23.57 -16.39
N PHE A 282 -31.16 -23.89 -15.84
CA PHE A 282 -30.04 -24.40 -16.62
C PHE A 282 -30.43 -25.63 -17.45
N ARG A 283 -31.08 -26.62 -16.84
CA ARG A 283 -31.55 -27.84 -17.54
C ARG A 283 -32.60 -27.55 -18.60
N ALA A 284 -33.44 -26.54 -18.41
CA ALA A 284 -34.48 -26.20 -19.39
C ALA A 284 -33.89 -25.60 -20.67
N TYR A 285 -32.86 -24.76 -20.55
CA TYR A 285 -32.16 -24.17 -21.70
C TYR A 285 -31.15 -25.13 -22.34
N ALA A 286 -30.46 -25.96 -21.55
CA ALA A 286 -29.55 -27.00 -22.05
C ALA A 286 -30.25 -28.14 -22.81
N ALA A 287 -31.59 -28.23 -22.76
CA ALA A 287 -32.33 -29.41 -23.21
C ALA A 287 -32.41 -29.59 -24.74
N ALA A 288 -31.66 -28.86 -25.57
CA ALA A 288 -31.70 -29.06 -27.03
C ALA A 288 -31.05 -30.39 -27.47
N SER A 289 -30.31 -31.08 -26.59
CA SER A 289 -29.75 -32.41 -26.88
C SER A 289 -30.83 -33.51 -26.95
N LEU A 290 -30.92 -34.16 -28.12
CA LEU A 290 -31.82 -35.29 -28.44
C LEU A 290 -31.68 -36.49 -27.50
N GLU A 291 -30.61 -36.58 -26.68
CA GLU A 291 -30.33 -37.71 -25.79
C GLU A 291 -30.86 -37.55 -24.36
N GLY A 292 -31.57 -36.45 -24.06
CA GLY A 292 -32.39 -36.32 -22.84
C GLY A 292 -31.63 -36.26 -21.51
N SER A 293 -30.33 -35.99 -21.55
CA SER A 293 -29.47 -35.87 -20.36
C SER A 293 -28.54 -34.65 -20.43
N ALA A 294 -29.01 -33.55 -21.01
CA ALA A 294 -28.16 -32.38 -21.20
C ALA A 294 -27.69 -31.79 -19.86
N SER A 295 -26.38 -31.93 -19.62
CA SER A 295 -25.65 -31.39 -18.47
C SER A 295 -24.83 -30.15 -18.83
N GLU A 296 -24.90 -29.74 -20.09
CA GLU A 296 -24.04 -28.72 -20.70
C GLU A 296 -24.91 -27.80 -21.56
N MET A 297 -24.57 -26.50 -21.58
CA MET A 297 -25.30 -25.45 -22.29
C MET A 297 -24.39 -24.81 -23.33
N ASP A 298 -24.78 -24.80 -24.60
CA ASP A 298 -24.00 -24.15 -25.65
C ASP A 298 -24.25 -22.63 -25.74
N MET A 299 -23.53 -21.95 -26.64
CA MET A 299 -23.62 -20.49 -26.82
C MET A 299 -24.98 -20.04 -27.37
N GLU A 300 -25.64 -20.85 -28.20
CA GLU A 300 -26.95 -20.52 -28.78
C GLU A 300 -28.04 -20.67 -27.71
N GLU A 301 -27.99 -21.74 -26.91
CA GLU A 301 -28.85 -21.94 -25.75
C GLU A 301 -28.65 -20.84 -24.69
N PHE A 302 -27.42 -20.40 -24.44
CA PHE A 302 -27.14 -19.27 -23.56
C PHE A 302 -27.66 -17.94 -24.13
N HIS A 303 -27.60 -17.74 -25.45
CA HIS A 303 -28.16 -16.55 -26.10
C HIS A 303 -29.68 -16.49 -25.94
N ASP A 304 -30.36 -17.62 -26.15
CA ASP A 304 -31.81 -17.73 -25.95
C ASP A 304 -32.18 -17.38 -24.51
N PHE A 305 -31.43 -17.89 -23.52
CA PHE A 305 -31.58 -17.48 -22.12
C PHE A 305 -31.43 -15.97 -21.93
N VAL A 306 -30.35 -15.37 -22.44
CA VAL A 306 -30.09 -13.92 -22.31
C VAL A 306 -31.21 -13.07 -22.88
N ILE A 307 -31.77 -13.46 -24.04
CA ILE A 307 -32.90 -12.78 -24.67
C ILE A 307 -34.17 -12.92 -23.82
N ASP A 308 -34.52 -14.15 -23.44
CA ASP A 308 -35.77 -14.47 -22.75
C ASP A 308 -35.89 -13.77 -21.39
N VAL A 309 -34.79 -13.71 -20.63
CA VAL A 309 -34.78 -13.06 -19.32
C VAL A 309 -34.40 -11.57 -19.37
N GLY A 310 -34.07 -11.05 -20.56
CA GLY A 310 -33.74 -9.65 -20.77
C GLY A 310 -32.49 -9.19 -20.02
N LEU A 311 -31.41 -10.00 -20.07
CA LEU A 311 -30.17 -9.72 -19.33
C LEU A 311 -29.35 -8.56 -19.89
N GLU A 312 -29.53 -8.21 -21.17
CA GLU A 312 -28.84 -7.04 -21.73
C GLU A 312 -29.27 -5.75 -21.01
N THR A 313 -28.28 -4.95 -20.59
CA THR A 313 -28.56 -3.73 -19.84
C THR A 313 -28.14 -2.48 -20.61
N LYS A 314 -28.90 -1.40 -20.39
CA LYS A 314 -28.58 -0.05 -20.84
C LYS A 314 -28.83 0.92 -19.71
N LEU A 315 -27.75 1.46 -19.14
CA LEU A 315 -27.78 2.43 -18.07
C LEU A 315 -27.42 3.82 -18.60
N GLN A 316 -28.35 4.77 -18.49
CA GLN A 316 -28.10 6.18 -18.80
C GLN A 316 -28.30 7.01 -17.53
N THR A 317 -27.20 7.51 -16.96
CA THR A 317 -27.21 8.21 -15.67
C THR A 317 -27.76 9.63 -15.77
N ASN A 318 -27.65 10.28 -16.94
CA ASN A 318 -28.32 11.53 -17.26
C ASN A 318 -28.47 11.69 -18.78
N LYS A 319 -29.31 12.65 -19.21
CA LYS A 319 -29.64 12.88 -20.62
C LYS A 319 -28.45 13.25 -21.51
N ALA A 320 -27.36 13.77 -20.93
CA ALA A 320 -26.17 14.21 -21.66
C ALA A 320 -25.06 13.16 -21.69
N ALA A 321 -25.15 12.12 -20.85
CA ALA A 321 -24.17 11.04 -20.80
C ALA A 321 -24.48 9.97 -21.85
N ASP A 322 -23.42 9.46 -22.47
CA ASP A 322 -23.50 8.27 -23.30
C ASP A 322 -23.97 7.08 -22.43
N PRO A 323 -24.95 6.29 -22.89
CA PRO A 323 -25.41 5.14 -22.14
C PRO A 323 -24.30 4.08 -22.01
N ALA A 324 -24.08 3.62 -20.79
CA ALA A 324 -23.34 2.38 -20.57
C ALA A 324 -24.23 1.21 -21.00
N VAL A 325 -23.69 0.31 -21.82
CA VAL A 325 -24.40 -0.88 -22.30
C VAL A 325 -23.63 -2.13 -21.89
N TYR A 326 -24.37 -3.16 -21.48
CA TYR A 326 -23.88 -4.52 -21.31
C TYR A 326 -24.67 -5.44 -22.23
N THR A 327 -24.07 -5.83 -23.35
CA THR A 327 -24.72 -6.60 -24.41
C THR A 327 -24.30 -8.07 -24.39
N PHE A 328 -25.01 -8.90 -25.15
CA PHE A 328 -24.67 -10.30 -25.33
C PHE A 328 -23.23 -10.48 -25.87
N ASP A 329 -22.77 -9.60 -26.75
CA ASP A 329 -21.39 -9.65 -27.25
C ASP A 329 -20.34 -9.53 -26.12
N GLN A 330 -20.61 -8.74 -25.07
CA GLN A 330 -19.74 -8.66 -23.90
C GLN A 330 -19.90 -9.86 -22.96
N MET A 331 -21.08 -10.49 -22.93
CA MET A 331 -21.31 -11.74 -22.19
C MET A 331 -20.62 -12.94 -22.83
N LYS A 332 -20.41 -12.95 -24.16
CA LYS A 332 -19.62 -13.99 -24.85
C LYS A 332 -18.20 -14.13 -24.30
N ASP A 333 -17.59 -13.03 -23.89
CA ASP A 333 -16.27 -13.04 -23.26
C ASP A 333 -16.32 -13.74 -21.89
N GLN A 334 -17.38 -13.54 -21.13
CA GLN A 334 -17.61 -14.22 -19.85
C GLN A 334 -17.86 -15.71 -20.05
N PHE A 335 -18.72 -16.07 -21.02
CA PHE A 335 -18.96 -17.46 -21.42
C PHE A 335 -17.64 -18.15 -21.78
N THR A 336 -16.86 -17.53 -22.68
CA THR A 336 -15.58 -18.10 -23.14
C THR A 336 -14.57 -18.24 -22.00
N ARG A 337 -14.59 -17.33 -21.02
CA ARG A 337 -13.75 -17.43 -19.83
C ARG A 337 -14.21 -18.56 -18.91
N ALA A 338 -15.51 -18.69 -18.70
CA ALA A 338 -16.10 -19.74 -17.87
C ALA A 338 -15.88 -21.14 -18.46
N ASP A 339 -16.06 -21.35 -19.76
CA ASP A 339 -15.76 -22.62 -20.47
C ASP A 339 -14.28 -23.04 -20.30
N LYS A 340 -13.37 -22.07 -20.14
CA LYS A 340 -11.94 -22.33 -19.89
C LYS A 340 -11.61 -22.55 -18.41
N SER A 341 -12.48 -22.14 -17.50
CA SER A 341 -12.19 -21.97 -16.07
C SER A 341 -12.12 -23.29 -15.28
N GLY A 342 -12.86 -24.33 -15.68
CA GLY A 342 -12.88 -25.63 -15.01
C GLY A 342 -11.90 -26.69 -15.56
N LYS A 343 -11.12 -26.35 -16.58
CA LYS A 343 -10.56 -27.33 -17.52
C LYS A 343 -9.03 -27.41 -17.51
N GLY A 344 -8.39 -26.97 -16.41
CA GLY A 344 -6.97 -26.60 -16.39
C GLY A 344 -5.96 -27.44 -15.59
N MET A 345 -6.36 -28.40 -14.74
CA MET A 345 -5.38 -29.36 -14.16
C MET A 345 -5.86 -30.83 -14.07
N ALA A 346 -7.15 -31.12 -14.30
CA ALA A 346 -7.68 -32.48 -14.46
C ALA A 346 -9.05 -32.56 -15.19
N GLY A 347 -9.56 -31.45 -15.76
CA GLY A 347 -10.87 -31.40 -16.42
C GLY A 347 -10.81 -31.67 -17.93
N PRO A 348 -11.95 -31.96 -18.59
CA PRO A 348 -12.05 -32.10 -20.05
C PRO A 348 -11.62 -30.81 -20.75
N ALA A 349 -11.26 -30.84 -22.04
CA ALA A 349 -10.88 -29.62 -22.78
C ALA A 349 -12.08 -28.69 -23.00
N ALA A 350 -11.84 -27.37 -23.10
CA ALA A 350 -12.86 -26.40 -23.51
C ALA A 350 -13.60 -26.90 -24.77
N ASN A 351 -14.92 -27.01 -24.67
CA ASN A 351 -15.78 -27.62 -25.69
C ASN A 351 -16.87 -26.67 -26.19
N SER A 352 -16.80 -25.39 -25.81
CA SER A 352 -17.80 -24.36 -26.15
C SER A 352 -19.17 -24.61 -25.51
N GLU A 353 -19.21 -25.39 -24.43
CA GLU A 353 -20.41 -25.69 -23.66
C GLU A 353 -20.12 -25.47 -22.17
N LEU A 354 -21.07 -24.86 -21.46
CA LEU A 354 -20.99 -24.56 -20.03
C LEU A 354 -21.65 -25.66 -19.22
N VAL A 355 -20.98 -26.17 -18.19
CA VAL A 355 -21.65 -26.90 -17.10
C VAL A 355 -22.24 -25.93 -16.07
N LEU A 356 -23.07 -26.41 -15.14
CA LEU A 356 -23.81 -25.58 -14.18
C LEU A 356 -22.94 -24.54 -13.45
N TYR A 357 -21.78 -24.92 -12.90
CA TYR A 357 -20.94 -23.96 -12.17
C TYR A 357 -20.30 -22.92 -13.11
N GLU A 358 -20.08 -23.24 -14.39
CA GLU A 358 -19.58 -22.30 -15.40
C GLU A 358 -20.68 -21.32 -15.79
N PHE A 359 -21.92 -21.79 -15.94
CA PHE A 359 -23.09 -20.92 -16.10
C PHE A 359 -23.25 -19.95 -14.92
N LEU A 360 -23.11 -20.42 -13.69
CA LEU A 360 -23.15 -19.57 -12.48
C LEU A 360 -21.98 -18.57 -12.38
N ASN A 361 -20.87 -18.78 -13.09
CA ASN A 361 -19.76 -17.82 -13.17
C ASN A 361 -20.03 -16.69 -14.19
N VAL A 362 -20.97 -16.89 -15.11
CA VAL A 362 -21.29 -15.95 -16.19
C VAL A 362 -22.39 -14.97 -15.80
N ILE A 363 -23.42 -15.48 -15.10
CA ILE A 363 -24.55 -14.69 -14.58
C ILE A 363 -24.19 -14.00 -13.26
#